data_AF-A0A0N9W1U6-F1
#
_entry.id   AF-A0A0N9W1U6-F1
#
_cell.length_a   1.000
_cell.length_b   1.000
_cell.length_c   1.000
_cell.angle_alpha   90.00
_cell.angle_beta   90.00
_cell.angle_gamma   90.00
#
_symmetry.space_group_name_H-M   'P 1'
#
loop_
_entity.id
_entity.type
_entity.pdbx_description
1 polymer ?
#
loop_
_entity_poly.entity_id
_entity_poly.type
_entity_poly.pdbx_seq_one_letter_code
_entity_poly.pdbx_strand_id
1 'polypeptide(L)'
;MDINKDGVKDFIEVLGEKDLLKSIIIRDGLSHKVLWTNNLLFDDSYNACNFSHFNNIAISKNNFTLEYDTCADNAVLGKRYTTFKVDSNNEPFVIQDNYLIYDLNEDDQPPRKVNCMSGSKVSFSTYRGRCG
;
A
#
# COMPACT_ATOMS: atom_id res chain seq x y z
N MET A 1 5.21 -13.79 6.14
CA MET A 1 3.98 -14.31 5.49
C MET A 1 4.42 -15.46 4.61
N ASP A 2 3.61 -16.48 4.35
CA ASP A 2 3.95 -17.55 3.42
C ASP A 2 2.86 -17.57 2.33
N ILE A 3 3.11 -16.86 1.23
CA ILE A 3 2.18 -16.72 0.11
C ILE A 3 2.16 -18.02 -0.67
N ASN A 4 3.34 -18.52 -1.07
CA ASN A 4 3.45 -19.67 -1.97
C ASN A 4 3.22 -21.03 -1.26
N LYS A 5 3.08 -21.04 0.07
CA LYS A 5 2.85 -22.22 0.93
C LYS A 5 3.97 -23.25 0.86
N ASP A 6 5.20 -22.80 0.68
CA ASP A 6 6.37 -23.69 0.69
C ASP A 6 6.92 -23.96 2.11
N GLY A 7 6.30 -23.36 3.13
CA GLY A 7 6.69 -23.51 4.53
C GLY A 7 7.77 -22.52 4.99
N VAL A 8 8.21 -21.62 4.11
CA VAL A 8 9.17 -20.55 4.40
C VAL A 8 8.46 -19.19 4.40
N LYS A 9 8.92 -18.27 5.25
CA LYS A 9 8.37 -16.91 5.25
C LYS A 9 8.92 -16.12 4.07
N ASP A 10 8.03 -15.69 3.20
CA ASP A 10 8.22 -14.66 2.19
C ASP A 10 8.50 -13.28 2.80
N PHE A 11 9.16 -12.46 2.00
CA PHE A 11 9.60 -11.12 2.36
C PHE A 11 8.87 -10.06 1.53
N ILE A 12 8.64 -8.90 2.15
CA ILE A 12 8.19 -7.70 1.46
C ILE A 12 9.35 -6.71 1.48
N GLU A 13 9.81 -6.35 0.29
CA GLU A 13 10.89 -5.41 0.05
C GLU A 13 10.29 -4.10 -0.46
N VAL A 14 10.67 -2.99 0.18
CA VAL A 14 10.30 -1.64 -0.25
C VAL A 14 11.53 -1.02 -0.90
N LEU A 15 11.42 -0.66 -2.17
CA LEU A 15 12.51 -0.07 -2.95
C LEU A 15 12.28 1.42 -3.18
N GLY A 16 13.32 2.23 -2.95
CA GLY A 16 13.34 3.67 -3.18
C GLY A 16 14.11 4.42 -2.10
N GLU A 17 14.10 5.74 -2.18
CA GLU A 17 14.57 6.62 -1.10
C GLU A 17 13.39 7.13 -0.26
N LYS A 18 13.69 7.77 0.88
CA LYS A 18 12.70 8.16 1.90
C LYS A 18 11.47 8.87 1.32
N ASP A 19 11.67 9.73 0.32
CA ASP A 19 10.65 10.56 -0.32
C ASP A 19 10.50 10.23 -1.83
N LEU A 20 11.15 9.17 -2.30
CA LEU A 20 11.16 8.71 -3.70
C LEU A 20 11.02 7.20 -3.74
N LEU A 21 9.92 6.70 -3.19
CA LEU A 21 9.58 5.29 -3.25
C LEU A 21 9.28 4.90 -4.70
N LYS A 22 9.76 3.72 -5.10
CA LYS A 22 9.66 3.24 -6.48
C LYS A 22 8.81 2.00 -6.61
N SER A 23 8.94 1.06 -5.67
CA SER A 23 8.18 -0.18 -5.75
C SER A 23 8.10 -0.92 -4.43
N ILE A 24 7.10 -1.79 -4.34
CA ILE A 24 7.02 -2.83 -3.32
C ILE A 24 7.09 -4.17 -4.04
N ILE A 25 7.99 -5.02 -3.59
CA ILE A 25 8.23 -6.35 -4.15
C ILE A 25 7.95 -7.38 -3.07
N ILE A 26 7.17 -8.40 -3.43
CA ILE A 26 7.00 -9.60 -2.62
C ILE A 26 7.92 -10.67 -3.18
N ARG A 27 8.80 -11.22 -2.34
CA ARG A 27 9.77 -12.25 -2.71
C ARG A 27 9.54 -13.53 -1.95
N ASP A 28 9.76 -14.63 -2.66
CA ASP A 28 9.82 -15.96 -2.10
C ASP A 28 10.90 -16.04 -1.00
N GLY A 29 10.52 -16.57 0.15
CA GLY A 29 11.39 -16.82 1.29
C GLY A 29 12.53 -17.80 1.01
N LEU A 30 12.31 -18.77 0.13
CA LEU A 30 13.27 -19.85 -0.14
C LEU A 30 14.21 -19.52 -1.30
N SER A 31 13.67 -19.12 -2.45
CA SER A 31 14.45 -18.89 -3.68
C SER A 31 14.76 -17.41 -3.96
N HIS A 32 14.21 -16.47 -3.18
CA HIS A 32 14.28 -15.03 -3.43
C HIS A 32 13.66 -14.56 -4.76
N LYS A 33 12.96 -15.46 -5.46
CA LYS A 33 12.24 -15.14 -6.69
C LYS A 33 11.17 -14.09 -6.40
N VAL A 34 10.99 -13.15 -7.34
CA VAL A 34 9.87 -12.20 -7.30
C VAL A 34 8.57 -12.96 -7.48
N LEU A 35 7.70 -12.87 -6.48
CA LEU A 35 6.32 -13.36 -6.56
C LEU A 35 5.44 -12.28 -7.19
N TRP A 36 5.50 -11.05 -6.66
CA TRP A 36 4.68 -9.92 -7.11
C TRP A 36 5.44 -8.61 -6.98
N THR A 37 5.11 -7.64 -7.84
CA THR A 37 5.66 -6.29 -7.81
C THR A 37 4.55 -5.28 -8.01
N ASN A 38 4.58 -4.19 -7.24
CA ASN A 38 3.81 -2.99 -7.48
C ASN A 38 4.77 -1.81 -7.63
N ASN A 39 4.75 -1.17 -8.80
CA ASN A 39 5.50 0.06 -9.12
C ASN A 39 4.57 1.26 -9.36
N LEU A 40 3.27 1.11 -9.18
CA LEU A 40 2.25 2.12 -9.47
C LEU A 40 1.81 2.90 -8.23
N LEU A 41 1.97 2.30 -7.05
CA LEU A 41 1.57 2.87 -5.76
C LEU A 41 2.20 4.23 -5.47
N PHE A 42 3.41 4.45 -6.00
CA PHE A 42 4.25 5.62 -5.77
C PHE A 42 4.63 6.31 -7.08
N ASP A 43 3.79 6.18 -8.12
CA ASP A 43 4.02 6.84 -9.41
C ASP A 43 3.52 8.31 -9.36
N ASP A 44 4.47 9.23 -9.22
CA ASP A 44 4.24 10.68 -9.10
C ASP A 44 3.58 11.30 -10.35
N SER A 45 3.71 10.68 -11.53
CA SER A 45 3.16 11.21 -12.80
C SER A 45 1.64 11.37 -12.76
N TYR A 46 1.01 10.70 -11.81
CA TYR A 46 -0.42 10.54 -11.73
C TYR A 46 -1.13 11.40 -10.69
N ASN A 47 -0.46 11.75 -9.59
CA ASN A 47 -1.08 12.41 -8.45
C ASN A 47 -0.70 13.90 -8.35
N ALA A 48 0.18 14.40 -9.25
CA ALA A 48 0.71 15.77 -9.26
C ALA A 48 1.30 16.22 -7.89
N CYS A 49 1.60 15.25 -7.04
CA CYS A 49 2.12 15.42 -5.70
C CYS A 49 3.27 14.44 -5.52
N ASN A 50 4.48 14.99 -5.41
CA ASN A 50 5.73 14.24 -5.26
C ASN A 50 5.99 13.87 -3.79
N PHE A 51 4.93 13.61 -3.03
CA PHE A 51 5.06 13.22 -1.63
C PHE A 51 4.46 11.85 -1.42
N SER A 52 5.36 10.87 -1.32
CA SER A 52 5.05 9.54 -0.82
C SER A 52 6.13 9.10 0.15
N HIS A 53 5.72 8.74 1.37
CA HIS A 53 6.63 8.29 2.42
C HIS A 53 6.14 6.97 3.01
N PHE A 54 6.99 5.95 3.03
CA PHE A 54 6.64 4.64 3.54
C PHE A 54 6.89 4.64 5.03
N ASN A 55 5.85 4.34 5.80
CA ASN A 55 5.93 4.34 7.25
C ASN A 55 6.19 2.95 7.81
N ASN A 56 5.31 2.00 7.46
CA ASN A 56 5.32 0.69 8.10
C ASN A 56 4.61 -0.37 7.26
N ILE A 57 4.89 -1.63 7.59
CA ILE A 57 4.12 -2.77 7.13
C ILE A 57 3.73 -3.67 8.31
N ALA A 58 2.43 -3.89 8.47
CA ALA A 58 1.91 -4.84 9.44
C ALA A 58 1.49 -6.13 8.73
N ILE A 59 1.91 -7.28 9.25
CA ILE A 59 1.55 -8.59 8.69
C ILE A 59 0.71 -9.34 9.73
N SER A 60 -0.47 -9.81 9.33
CA SER A 60 -1.36 -10.58 10.19
C SER A 60 -2.06 -11.68 9.40
N LYS A 61 -1.82 -12.94 9.82
CA LYS A 61 -2.33 -14.14 9.12
C LYS A 61 -1.99 -14.08 7.62
N ASN A 62 -3.01 -14.01 6.78
CA ASN A 62 -2.90 -13.97 5.32
C ASN A 62 -3.12 -12.55 4.79
N ASN A 63 -2.85 -11.52 5.59
CA ASN A 63 -2.99 -10.14 5.17
C ASN A 63 -1.71 -9.38 5.46
N PHE A 64 -1.44 -8.38 4.64
CA PHE A 64 -0.49 -7.33 4.97
C PHE A 64 -1.13 -5.97 4.79
N THR A 65 -0.82 -5.05 5.68
CA THR A 65 -1.28 -3.67 5.65
C THR A 65 -0.08 -2.77 5.43
N LEU A 66 -0.15 -1.97 4.37
CA LEU A 66 0.81 -0.91 4.10
C LEU A 66 0.35 0.35 4.79
N GLU A 67 1.27 0.98 5.51
CA GLU A 67 1.11 2.31 6.08
C GLU A 67 2.07 3.26 5.39
N TYR A 68 1.54 4.30 4.76
CA TYR A 68 2.34 5.28 4.03
C TYR A 68 1.63 6.62 4.00
N ASP A 69 2.41 7.70 4.02
CA ASP A 69 1.88 9.04 3.83
C ASP A 69 1.87 9.36 2.34
N THR A 70 0.78 9.94 1.87
CA THR A 70 0.62 10.35 0.48
C THR A 70 -0.38 11.49 0.39
N CYS A 71 -0.39 12.19 -0.74
CA CYS A 71 -1.51 13.08 -1.05
C CYS A 71 -2.78 12.26 -1.29
N ALA A 72 -3.85 12.63 -0.59
CA ALA A 72 -5.21 12.27 -1.00
C ALA A 72 -5.57 13.01 -2.30
N ASP A 73 -6.56 12.48 -3.02
CA ASP A 73 -7.19 13.17 -4.14
C ASP A 73 -7.56 14.61 -3.68
N ASN A 74 -7.12 15.64 -4.43
CA ASN A 74 -7.08 17.08 -4.08
C ASN A 74 -5.85 17.61 -3.31
N ALA A 75 -4.72 16.91 -3.33
CA ALA A 75 -3.42 17.39 -2.80
C ALA A 75 -3.38 17.65 -1.28
N VAL A 76 -4.27 17.01 -0.52
CA VAL A 76 -4.25 17.07 0.95
C VAL A 76 -3.37 15.93 1.48
N LEU A 77 -2.40 16.25 2.33
CA LEU A 77 -1.55 15.24 2.95
C LEU A 77 -2.38 14.36 3.91
N GLY A 78 -2.23 13.05 3.79
CA GLY A 78 -2.91 12.10 4.65
C GLY A 78 -2.09 10.84 4.86
N LYS A 79 -2.39 10.16 5.96
CA LYS A 79 -1.84 8.83 6.26
C LYS A 79 -2.77 7.77 5.70
N ARG A 80 -2.24 6.86 4.89
CA ARG A 80 -3.00 5.80 4.23
C ARG A 80 -2.71 4.43 4.83
N TYR A 81 -3.77 3.63 4.90
CA TYR A 81 -3.77 2.26 5.39
C TYR A 81 -4.45 1.36 4.37
N THR A 82 -3.65 0.55 3.66
CA THR A 82 -4.15 -0.36 2.64
C THR A 82 -3.83 -1.79 3.01
N THR A 83 -4.87 -2.58 3.26
CA THR A 83 -4.77 -4.00 3.59
C THR A 83 -5.03 -4.84 2.36
N PHE A 84 -4.08 -5.70 2.04
CA PHE A 84 -4.18 -6.71 1.01
C PHE A 84 -4.44 -8.06 1.66
N LYS A 85 -5.38 -8.80 1.10
CA LYS A 85 -5.54 -10.21 1.39
C LYS A 85 -4.68 -11.00 0.44
N VAL A 86 -3.97 -11.95 1.00
CA VAL A 86 -3.12 -12.90 0.30
C VAL A 86 -3.83 -14.23 0.18
N ASP A 87 -3.76 -14.77 -1.02
CA ASP A 87 -4.23 -16.09 -1.37
C ASP A 87 -3.05 -16.82 -2.02
N SER A 88 -2.85 -18.09 -1.69
CA SER A 88 -1.70 -18.83 -2.19
C SER A 88 -1.74 -19.08 -3.69
N ASN A 89 -2.93 -19.02 -4.27
CA ASN A 89 -3.13 -19.36 -5.68
C ASN A 89 -3.34 -18.12 -6.55
N ASN A 90 -3.45 -16.94 -5.93
CA ASN A 90 -3.84 -15.71 -6.61
C ASN A 90 -2.98 -14.55 -6.15
N GLU A 91 -2.85 -13.56 -7.01
CA GLU A 91 -2.26 -12.29 -6.64
C GLU A 91 -2.99 -11.66 -5.43
N PRO A 92 -2.25 -11.05 -4.48
CA PRO A 92 -2.86 -10.31 -3.39
C PRO A 92 -3.81 -9.23 -3.90
N PHE A 93 -4.90 -8.98 -3.18
CA PHE A 93 -5.89 -7.99 -3.59
C PHE A 93 -6.35 -7.15 -2.41
N VAL A 94 -6.74 -5.91 -2.69
CA VAL A 94 -7.19 -4.96 -1.68
C VAL A 94 -8.49 -5.46 -1.05
N ILE A 95 -8.54 -5.51 0.27
CA ILE A 95 -9.76 -5.79 1.06
C ILE A 95 -10.17 -4.63 1.95
N GLN A 96 -9.25 -3.70 2.20
CA GLN A 96 -9.51 -2.50 2.96
C GLN A 96 -8.55 -1.41 2.50
N ASP A 97 -9.08 -0.20 2.31
CA ASP A 97 -8.29 0.95 1.88
C ASP A 97 -8.86 2.22 2.50
N ASN A 98 -8.11 2.84 3.40
CA ASN A 98 -8.57 4.03 4.11
C ASN A 98 -7.50 5.12 4.15
N TYR A 99 -7.97 6.36 4.20
CA TYR A 99 -7.17 7.51 4.56
C TYR A 99 -7.56 8.04 5.92
N LEU A 100 -6.56 8.61 6.58
CA LEU A 100 -6.70 9.51 7.71
C LEU A 100 -6.12 10.86 7.26
N ILE A 101 -7.00 11.81 6.96
CA ILE A 101 -6.65 13.15 6.48
C ILE A 101 -6.57 14.09 7.68
N TYR A 102 -5.49 14.87 7.75
CA TYR A 102 -5.32 15.94 8.72
C TYR A 102 -5.53 17.27 8.00
N ASP A 103 -6.54 18.03 8.43
CA ASP A 103 -6.79 19.35 7.83
C ASP A 103 -5.69 20.32 8.27
N LEU A 104 -5.02 20.95 7.30
CA LEU A 104 -3.84 21.79 7.52
C LEU A 104 -4.11 23.07 8.35
N ASN A 105 -5.39 23.41 8.57
CA ASN A 105 -5.79 24.73 9.05
C ASN A 105 -6.60 24.72 10.36
N GLU A 106 -6.85 23.55 10.96
CA GLU A 106 -7.66 23.46 12.18
C GLU A 106 -6.99 22.55 13.20
N ASP A 107 -6.10 23.15 14.00
CA ASP A 107 -5.27 22.50 15.03
C ASP A 107 -6.06 21.70 16.09
N ASP A 108 -7.40 21.82 16.12
CA ASP A 108 -8.29 21.17 17.08
C ASP A 108 -9.29 20.16 16.47
N GLN A 109 -9.28 19.93 15.14
CA GLN A 109 -10.20 18.96 14.54
C GLN A 109 -9.64 17.53 14.52
N PRO A 110 -10.45 16.53 14.92
CA PRO A 110 -10.05 15.14 14.79
C PRO A 110 -9.88 14.80 13.30
N PRO A 111 -8.88 13.98 12.94
CA PRO A 111 -8.62 13.66 11.56
C PRO A 111 -9.83 12.99 10.89
N ARG A 112 -10.07 13.35 9.63
CA ARG A 112 -11.17 12.79 8.86
C ARG A 112 -10.78 11.44 8.28
N LYS A 113 -11.55 10.40 8.61
CA LYS A 113 -11.40 9.08 7.98
C LYS A 113 -12.16 9.02 6.65
N VAL A 114 -11.48 8.61 5.58
CA VAL A 114 -12.08 8.39 4.26
C VAL A 114 -11.90 6.92 3.88
N ASN A 115 -12.98 6.28 3.40
CA ASN A 115 -12.96 4.91 2.91
C ASN A 115 -12.87 4.92 1.37
N CYS A 116 -11.81 4.32 0.84
CA CYS A 116 -11.47 4.34 -0.59
C CYS A 116 -11.71 2.99 -1.26
N MET A 117 -12.55 2.16 -0.65
CA MET A 117 -12.89 0.86 -1.21
C MET A 117 -13.65 1.01 -2.52
N SER A 118 -13.11 0.41 -3.57
CA SER A 118 -13.82 0.18 -4.82
C SER A 118 -14.79 -1.00 -4.67
N GLY A 119 -15.92 -0.96 -5.39
CA GLY A 119 -16.78 -2.13 -5.57
C GLY A 119 -16.15 -3.23 -6.44
N SER A 120 -15.02 -2.93 -7.10
CA SER A 120 -14.26 -3.86 -7.94
C SER A 120 -13.06 -4.41 -7.20
N LYS A 121 -12.69 -5.67 -7.49
CA LYS A 121 -11.48 -6.30 -6.95
C LYS A 121 -10.24 -5.66 -7.57
N VAL A 122 -9.39 -5.06 -6.74
CA VAL A 122 -8.13 -4.44 -7.18
C VAL A 122 -6.96 -5.32 -6.75
N SER A 123 -6.20 -5.82 -7.73
CA SER A 123 -5.00 -6.63 -7.49
C SER A 123 -3.81 -5.78 -7.05
N PHE A 124 -2.84 -6.39 -6.39
CA PHE A 124 -1.67 -5.70 -5.85
C PHE A 124 -0.83 -5.02 -6.92
N SER A 125 -0.48 -5.66 -8.02
CA SER A 125 0.34 -5.10 -9.10
C SER A 125 -0.31 -3.94 -9.83
N THR A 126 -1.64 -3.88 -9.83
CA THR A 126 -2.42 -2.82 -10.49
C THR A 126 -2.89 -1.73 -9.52
N TYR A 127 -2.69 -1.93 -8.22
CA TYR A 127 -3.09 -0.98 -7.20
C TYR A 127 -2.27 0.31 -7.29
N ARG A 128 -2.96 1.43 -7.37
CA ARG A 128 -2.35 2.75 -7.61
C ARG A 128 -2.33 3.66 -6.39
N GLY A 129 -2.83 3.21 -5.24
CA GLY A 129 -3.04 4.09 -4.11
C GLY A 129 -3.86 5.32 -4.50
N ARG A 130 -5.10 5.15 -4.99
CA ARG A 130 -6.04 6.26 -5.26
C ARG A 130 -7.36 6.12 -4.52
N CYS A 131 -8.04 7.24 -4.27
CA CYS A 131 -9.35 7.27 -3.61
C CYS A 131 -10.43 7.86 -4.54
N GLY A 132 -10.87 7.07 -5.53
CA GLY A 132 -11.88 7.49 -6.52
C GLY A 132 -12.32 6.35 -7.42
#